data_AF-A0A0B1S300-F1
#
_entry.id   AF-A0A0B1S300-F1
#
_cell.length_a   1.000
_cell.length_b   1.000
_cell.length_c   1.000
_cell.angle_alpha   90.00
_cell.angle_beta   90.00
_cell.angle_gamma   90.00
#
_symmetry.space_group_name_H-M   'P 1'
#
loop_
_entity.id
_entity.type
_entity.pdbx_description
1 polymer ?
#
loop_
_entity_poly.entity_id
_entity_poly.type
_entity_poly.pdbx_seq_one_letter_code
_entity_poly.pdbx_strand_id
1 'polypeptide(L)'
;MRCSRALPTVAYANSTKPRTKKVVSYCTAFMKVCERDNGIEVEFCRRHFGHEEEPALLTMDPASEAFIISLLKEGFKYSQVLRKVRESCRTSDAMHTRLYYTTIRDIRTIAIRNKVDPARRNEVDTESVDIRVRENNVNDGIRLYIPAKDNSGDEFLLGFFRMTENEVAVLFEEIKKTIPTFETSFFMSDDTNTFFNGFRKVFPESRAKKLLCTFHITQAVERYTRKMKQVKERVQLFYKQLLAIFPEELCLERCCQSFRVV
;
A
#
# COMPACT_ATOMS: atom_id res chain seq x y z
N MET A 1 26.98 28.55 -0.80
CA MET A 1 26.65 27.11 -0.93
C MET A 1 27.38 26.49 -2.12
N ARG A 2 27.82 25.24 -1.99
CA ARG A 2 28.42 24.42 -3.07
C ARG A 2 27.57 23.18 -3.30
N CYS A 3 27.72 22.52 -4.45
CA CYS A 3 27.05 21.24 -4.72
C CYS A 3 27.23 20.24 -3.57
N SER A 4 26.12 19.64 -3.13
CA SER A 4 26.10 18.64 -2.06
C SER A 4 26.81 17.33 -2.42
N ARG A 5 27.10 17.07 -3.71
CA ARG A 5 27.83 15.89 -4.21
C ARG A 5 29.35 16.09 -4.31
N ALA A 6 29.84 17.33 -4.25
CA ALA A 6 31.27 17.64 -4.31
C ALA A 6 31.90 17.77 -2.92
N LEU A 7 33.12 17.23 -2.77
CA LEU A 7 33.88 17.31 -1.53
C LEU A 7 34.07 18.79 -1.11
N PRO A 8 33.93 19.12 0.19
CA PRO A 8 34.10 20.50 0.64
C PRO A 8 35.52 21.02 0.40
N THR A 9 36.52 20.16 0.59
CA THR A 9 37.95 20.43 0.42
C THR A 9 38.71 19.15 0.06
N VAL A 10 39.91 19.29 -0.53
CA VAL A 10 40.81 18.16 -0.83
C VAL A 10 41.19 17.39 0.44
N ALA A 11 41.35 18.07 1.57
CA ALA A 11 41.63 17.46 2.87
C ALA A 11 40.51 16.52 3.36
N TYR A 12 39.27 16.72 2.91
CA TYR A 12 38.14 15.85 3.25
C TYR A 12 38.27 14.44 2.64
N ALA A 13 39.05 14.28 1.56
CA ALA A 13 39.30 12.99 0.91
C ALA A 13 40.04 12.00 1.82
N ASN A 14 40.81 12.49 2.80
CA ASN A 14 41.65 11.68 3.69
C ASN A 14 40.94 11.27 5.00
N SER A 15 39.66 11.60 5.19
CA SER A 15 38.95 11.30 6.44
C SER A 15 38.23 9.94 6.37
N THR A 16 38.47 9.07 7.35
CA THR A 16 37.89 7.71 7.49
C THR A 16 36.42 7.72 7.99
N LYS A 17 35.73 8.85 7.97
CA LYS A 17 34.35 8.96 8.48
C LYS A 17 33.33 8.39 7.47
N PRO A 18 32.24 7.76 7.96
CA PRO A 18 31.35 6.97 7.11
C PRO A 18 30.62 7.83 6.06
N ARG A 19 30.82 7.43 4.79
CA ARG A 19 30.02 7.67 3.57
C ARG A 19 29.05 8.87 3.61
N THR A 20 29.59 10.08 3.51
CA THR A 20 28.81 11.19 2.95
C THR A 20 28.39 10.87 1.51
N LYS A 21 27.24 11.38 1.04
CA LYS A 21 26.81 11.29 -0.38
C LYS A 21 27.71 12.13 -1.31
N LYS A 22 29.00 12.24 -1.02
CA LYS A 22 29.97 12.94 -1.84
C LYS A 22 30.55 11.93 -2.83
N VAL A 23 30.47 12.24 -4.11
CA VAL A 23 30.87 11.31 -5.20
C VAL A 23 31.97 11.88 -6.08
N VAL A 24 32.22 13.19 -6.01
CA VAL A 24 33.25 13.84 -6.81
C VAL A 24 34.12 14.76 -5.99
N SER A 25 35.37 14.89 -6.40
CA SER A 25 36.35 15.80 -5.80
C SER A 25 35.98 17.27 -6.05
N TYR A 26 35.41 17.59 -7.22
CA TYR A 26 35.00 18.94 -7.59
C TYR A 26 33.67 18.96 -8.32
N CYS A 27 32.95 20.08 -8.19
CA CYS A 27 31.81 20.45 -9.02
C CYS A 27 31.79 21.96 -9.20
N THR A 28 31.48 22.43 -10.41
CA THR A 28 31.38 23.85 -10.75
C THR A 28 30.11 24.53 -10.23
N ALA A 29 29.13 23.78 -9.73
CA ALA A 29 27.88 24.35 -9.25
C ALA A 29 28.03 24.99 -7.86
N PHE A 30 27.70 26.28 -7.76
CA PHE A 30 27.81 27.07 -6.55
C PHE A 30 26.77 28.19 -6.49
N MET A 31 26.57 28.74 -5.30
CA MET A 31 25.83 29.97 -5.04
C MET A 31 26.57 30.75 -3.96
N LYS A 32 26.89 32.01 -4.23
CA LYS A 32 27.52 32.95 -3.32
C LYS A 32 26.52 34.08 -3.09
N VAL A 33 26.22 34.34 -1.83
CA VAL A 33 25.30 35.40 -1.42
C VAL A 33 26.14 36.44 -0.69
N CYS A 34 26.07 37.69 -1.14
CA CYS A 34 26.74 38.83 -0.56
C CYS A 34 25.66 39.85 -0.15
N GLU A 35 25.54 40.08 1.15
CA GLU A 35 24.67 41.12 1.69
C GLU A 35 25.43 42.46 1.69
N ARG A 36 24.83 43.49 1.12
CA ARG A 36 25.34 44.86 1.05
C ARG A 36 24.30 45.80 1.67
N ASP A 37 24.71 47.02 2.00
CA ASP A 37 23.84 48.03 2.66
C ASP A 37 22.54 48.32 1.88
N ASN A 38 22.54 48.13 0.56
CA ASN A 38 21.38 48.35 -0.33
C ASN A 38 20.74 47.07 -0.89
N GLY A 39 21.04 45.89 -0.32
CA GLY A 39 20.36 44.64 -0.69
C GLY A 39 21.26 43.42 -0.81
N ILE A 40 20.72 42.37 -1.43
CA ILE A 40 21.36 41.06 -1.52
C ILE A 40 21.81 40.83 -2.97
N GLU A 41 23.11 40.62 -3.16
CA GLU A 41 23.70 40.21 -4.44
C GLU A 41 23.97 38.71 -4.42
N VAL A 42 23.50 38.00 -5.45
CA VAL A 42 23.66 36.54 -5.57
C VAL A 42 24.39 36.21 -6.85
N GLU A 43 25.58 35.62 -6.73
CA GLU A 43 26.35 35.07 -7.84
C GLU A 43 26.25 33.54 -7.79
N PHE A 44 25.85 32.89 -8.88
CA PHE A 44 25.67 31.44 -8.88
C PHE A 44 26.00 30.80 -10.22
N CYS A 45 26.40 29.52 -10.17
CA CYS A 45 26.53 28.64 -11.32
C CYS A 45 25.65 27.42 -11.11
N ARG A 46 24.69 27.17 -12.01
CA ARG A 46 23.77 26.02 -11.95
C ARG A 46 24.30 24.78 -12.68
N ARG A 47 25.30 24.95 -13.55
CA ARG A 47 25.82 23.84 -14.36
C ARG A 47 26.76 22.99 -13.52
N HIS A 48 26.49 21.69 -13.51
CA HIS A 48 27.31 20.68 -12.88
C HIS A 48 28.36 20.18 -13.89
N PHE A 49 29.64 20.39 -13.60
CA PHE A 49 30.75 19.75 -14.28
C PHE A 49 31.46 18.82 -13.30
N GLY A 50 31.72 17.58 -13.71
CA GLY A 50 32.32 16.52 -12.88
C GLY A 50 31.35 15.40 -12.48
N HIS A 51 30.03 15.64 -12.49
CA HIS A 51 29.01 14.60 -12.31
C HIS A 51 27.70 14.98 -13.02
N GLU A 52 26.87 13.97 -13.29
CA GLU A 52 25.50 14.16 -13.78
C GLU A 52 24.57 14.58 -12.63
N GLU A 53 23.55 15.37 -12.98
CA GLU A 53 22.50 15.71 -12.05
C GLU A 53 21.63 14.48 -11.79
N GLU A 54 21.31 14.21 -10.53
CA GLU A 54 20.45 13.09 -10.12
C GLU A 54 19.10 13.65 -9.68
N PRO A 55 18.06 13.63 -10.54
CA PRO A 55 16.78 14.28 -10.23
C PRO A 55 16.13 13.75 -8.95
N ALA A 56 16.34 12.47 -8.61
CA ALA A 56 15.84 11.85 -7.39
C ALA A 56 16.38 12.48 -6.09
N LEU A 57 17.54 13.13 -6.13
CA LEU A 57 18.19 13.77 -4.99
C LEU A 57 17.83 15.25 -4.86
N LEU A 58 17.13 15.82 -5.83
CA LEU A 58 16.70 17.21 -5.80
C LEU A 58 15.56 17.41 -4.78
N THR A 59 15.44 18.64 -4.30
CA THR A 59 14.27 19.05 -3.53
C THR A 59 13.04 19.06 -4.44
N MET A 60 11.91 18.63 -3.91
CA MET A 60 10.64 18.71 -4.65
C MET A 60 10.23 20.17 -4.79
N ASP A 61 9.85 20.57 -6.00
CA ASP A 61 9.34 21.93 -6.21
C ASP A 61 7.92 22.09 -5.66
N PRO A 62 7.51 23.32 -5.31
CA PRO A 62 6.21 23.58 -4.70
C PRO A 62 5.02 23.16 -5.57
N ALA A 63 5.13 23.22 -6.90
CA ALA A 63 4.04 22.85 -7.80
C ALA A 63 3.83 21.32 -7.83
N SER A 64 4.93 20.57 -7.92
CA SER A 64 4.93 19.10 -7.78
C SER A 64 4.37 18.65 -6.43
N GLU A 65 4.74 19.34 -5.35
CA GLU A 65 4.19 19.04 -4.02
C GLU A 65 2.69 19.34 -3.94
N ALA A 66 2.24 20.49 -4.46
CA ALA A 66 0.83 20.86 -4.51
C ALA A 66 -0.01 19.85 -5.30
N PHE A 67 0.53 19.31 -6.40
CA PHE A 67 -0.10 18.25 -7.17
C PHE A 67 -0.27 16.94 -6.37
N ILE A 68 0.76 16.52 -5.62
CA ILE A 68 0.64 15.35 -4.72
C ILE A 68 -0.43 15.60 -3.64
N ILE A 69 -0.46 16.81 -3.08
CA ILE A 69 -1.44 17.20 -2.06
C ILE A 69 -2.86 17.19 -2.62
N SER A 70 -3.09 17.63 -3.85
CA SER A 70 -4.43 17.62 -4.45
C SER A 70 -4.95 16.19 -4.56
N LEU A 71 -4.12 15.26 -5.06
CA LEU A 71 -4.47 13.84 -5.15
C LEU A 71 -4.77 13.22 -3.79
N LEU A 72 -4.03 13.61 -2.75
CA LEU A 72 -4.30 13.15 -1.37
C LEU A 72 -5.63 13.69 -0.85
N LYS A 73 -5.95 14.96 -1.12
CA LYS A 73 -7.23 15.58 -0.75
C LYS A 73 -8.42 14.98 -1.49
N GLU A 74 -8.22 14.50 -2.71
CA GLU A 74 -9.20 13.73 -3.49
C GLU A 74 -9.44 12.32 -2.90
N GLY A 75 -8.67 11.90 -1.89
CA GLY A 75 -8.85 10.62 -1.20
C GLY A 75 -8.09 9.44 -1.81
N PHE A 76 -7.17 9.68 -2.75
CA PHE A 76 -6.37 8.61 -3.32
C PHE A 76 -5.38 8.03 -2.30
N LYS A 77 -5.28 6.69 -2.25
CA LYS A 77 -4.27 5.99 -1.46
C LYS A 77 -2.88 6.27 -2.02
N TYR A 78 -1.83 6.19 -1.19
CA TYR A 78 -0.46 6.52 -1.61
C TYR A 78 0.02 5.76 -2.86
N SER A 79 -0.38 4.50 -3.02
CA SER A 79 -0.06 3.71 -4.23
C SER A 79 -0.76 4.23 -5.48
N GLN A 80 -2.00 4.71 -5.35
CA GLN A 80 -2.76 5.33 -6.44
C GLN A 80 -2.19 6.71 -6.79
N VAL A 81 -1.83 7.51 -5.79
CA VAL A 81 -1.12 8.79 -5.98
C VAL A 81 0.18 8.56 -6.74
N LEU A 82 1.01 7.62 -6.31
CA LEU A 82 2.27 7.30 -6.99
C LEU A 82 2.06 6.88 -8.45
N ARG A 83 1.02 6.06 -8.71
CA ARG A 83 0.68 5.64 -10.08
C ARG A 83 0.30 6.83 -10.94
N LYS A 84 -0.59 7.72 -10.45
CA LYS A 84 -1.02 8.93 -11.15
C LYS A 84 0.12 9.89 -11.41
N VAL A 85 1.00 10.10 -10.43
CA VAL A 85 2.22 10.93 -10.59
C VAL A 85 3.11 10.39 -11.70
N ARG A 86 3.37 9.07 -11.73
CA ARG A 86 4.18 8.47 -12.79
C ARG A 86 3.51 8.53 -14.15
N GLU A 87 2.20 8.39 -14.20
CA GLU A 87 1.41 8.50 -15.43
C GLU A 87 1.44 9.92 -15.98
N SER A 88 1.19 10.94 -15.15
CA SER A 88 1.26 12.34 -15.56
C SER A 88 2.63 12.71 -16.10
N CYS A 89 3.71 12.25 -15.44
CA CYS A 89 5.07 12.51 -15.91
C CYS A 89 5.42 11.84 -17.23
N ARG A 90 4.83 10.67 -17.56
CA ARG A 90 5.03 10.03 -18.87
C ARG A 90 4.33 10.81 -19.98
N THR A 91 3.13 11.32 -19.69
CA THR A 91 2.34 12.08 -20.67
C THR A 91 2.93 13.46 -20.94
N SER A 92 3.57 14.09 -19.94
CA SER A 92 4.15 15.44 -20.05
C SER A 92 5.66 15.47 -20.34
N ASP A 93 6.28 14.32 -20.66
CA ASP A 93 7.74 14.17 -20.83
C ASP A 93 8.59 14.65 -19.64
N ALA A 94 8.00 14.68 -18.44
CA ALA A 94 8.64 15.11 -17.20
C ALA A 94 9.38 13.96 -16.48
N MET A 95 9.80 12.92 -17.20
CA MET A 95 10.46 11.73 -16.62
C MET A 95 11.84 12.05 -16.00
N HIS A 96 12.45 13.14 -16.43
CA HIS A 96 13.74 13.63 -15.92
C HIS A 96 13.58 14.52 -14.67
N THR A 97 12.37 14.76 -14.17
CA THR A 97 12.13 15.65 -13.02
C THR A 97 12.12 14.91 -11.68
N ARG A 98 12.32 15.63 -10.57
CA ARG A 98 12.23 15.08 -9.21
C ARG A 98 10.89 14.38 -8.94
N LEU A 99 9.80 14.87 -9.54
CA LEU A 99 8.45 14.33 -9.38
C LEU A 99 8.34 12.88 -9.87
N TYR A 100 8.98 12.52 -10.98
CA TYR A 100 8.95 11.15 -11.52
C TYR A 100 9.55 10.13 -10.54
N TYR A 101 10.60 10.53 -9.82
CA TYR A 101 11.31 9.71 -8.82
C TYR A 101 10.65 9.73 -7.44
N THR A 102 9.43 10.25 -7.32
CA THR A 102 8.67 10.21 -6.06
C THR A 102 8.50 8.77 -5.58
N THR A 103 8.63 8.58 -4.27
CA THR A 103 8.41 7.29 -3.61
C THR A 103 7.17 7.33 -2.72
N ILE A 104 6.66 6.16 -2.31
CA ILE A 104 5.57 6.07 -1.31
C ILE A 104 5.97 6.77 0.00
N ARG A 105 7.25 6.68 0.38
CA ARG A 105 7.77 7.36 1.56
C ARG A 105 7.68 8.88 1.41
N ASP A 106 8.07 9.42 0.26
CA ASP A 106 7.96 10.87 -0.01
C ASP A 106 6.51 11.33 0.10
N ILE A 107 5.57 10.61 -0.51
CA ILE A 107 4.14 10.92 -0.45
C ILE A 107 3.64 10.92 1.00
N ARG A 108 4.00 9.91 1.80
CA ARG A 108 3.65 9.87 3.22
C ARG A 108 4.23 11.05 3.99
N THR A 109 5.50 11.39 3.77
CA THR A 109 6.13 12.54 4.43
C THR A 109 5.45 13.85 4.06
N ILE A 110 5.10 14.04 2.79
CA ILE A 110 4.32 15.19 2.31
C ILE A 110 2.95 15.23 2.99
N ALA A 111 2.26 14.08 3.07
CA ALA A 111 0.94 13.98 3.69
C ALA A 111 0.97 14.39 5.17
N ILE A 112 1.94 13.88 5.92
CA ILE A 112 2.12 14.19 7.34
C ILE A 112 2.46 15.67 7.53
N ARG A 113 3.46 16.18 6.80
CA ARG A 113 3.91 17.58 6.91
C ARG A 113 2.80 18.57 6.59
N ASN A 114 1.92 18.22 5.65
CA ASN A 114 0.81 19.07 5.23
C ASN A 114 -0.51 18.73 5.93
N LYS A 115 -0.51 17.84 6.94
CA LYS A 115 -1.71 17.43 7.72
C LYS A 115 -2.88 16.93 6.84
N VAL A 116 -2.56 16.26 5.73
CA VAL A 116 -3.54 15.66 4.81
C VAL A 116 -3.56 14.13 4.85
N ASP A 117 -2.85 13.52 5.80
CA ASP A 117 -2.90 12.08 5.99
C ASP A 117 -4.23 11.65 6.64
N PRO A 118 -5.09 10.89 5.94
CA PRO A 118 -6.36 10.45 6.51
C PRO A 118 -6.20 9.47 7.67
N ALA A 119 -5.03 8.88 7.91
CA ALA A 119 -4.82 8.02 9.07
C ALA A 119 -4.44 8.77 10.36
N ARG A 120 -3.94 10.01 10.23
CA ARG A 120 -3.34 10.78 11.33
C ARG A 120 -4.13 12.06 11.60
N ARG A 121 -5.02 12.03 12.60
CA ARG A 121 -5.86 13.16 13.02
C ARG A 121 -5.20 14.04 14.10
N ASN A 122 -4.20 13.51 14.77
CA ASN A 122 -3.48 14.12 15.88
C ASN A 122 -1.98 13.79 15.78
N GLU A 123 -1.14 14.58 16.45
CA GLU A 123 0.29 14.30 16.57
C GLU A 123 0.56 13.02 17.37
N VAL A 124 -0.28 12.73 18.35
CA VAL A 124 -0.28 11.49 19.14
C VAL A 124 -1.07 10.41 18.40
N ASP A 125 -0.43 9.28 18.14
CA ASP A 125 -1.01 8.19 17.32
C ASP A 125 -2.24 7.56 17.99
N THR A 126 -2.23 7.36 19.31
CA THR A 126 -3.38 6.83 20.06
C THR A 126 -4.59 7.76 19.98
N GLU A 127 -4.38 9.06 20.17
CA GLU A 127 -5.45 10.05 20.02
C GLU A 127 -6.00 10.10 18.59
N SER A 128 -5.16 9.87 17.57
CA SER A 128 -5.63 9.74 16.19
C SER A 128 -6.60 8.57 16.01
N VAL A 129 -6.29 7.42 16.63
CA VAL A 129 -7.18 6.25 16.61
C VAL A 129 -8.47 6.56 17.39
N ASP A 130 -8.39 7.18 18.55
CA ASP A 130 -9.56 7.59 19.34
C ASP A 130 -10.49 8.53 18.55
N ILE A 131 -9.92 9.49 17.82
CA ILE A 131 -10.69 10.39 16.96
C ILE A 131 -11.39 9.58 15.86
N ARG A 132 -10.66 8.71 15.16
CA ARG A 132 -11.23 7.89 14.07
C ARG A 132 -12.31 6.91 14.53
N VAL A 133 -12.15 6.33 15.72
CA VAL A 133 -13.17 5.48 16.35
C VAL A 133 -14.41 6.30 16.69
N ARG A 134 -14.24 7.50 17.26
CA ARG A 134 -15.34 8.43 17.56
C ARG A 134 -16.04 8.95 16.31
N GLU A 135 -15.31 9.17 15.22
CA GLU A 135 -15.89 9.51 13.90
C GLU A 135 -16.87 8.43 13.41
N ASN A 136 -16.73 7.18 13.90
CA ASN A 136 -17.56 6.02 13.55
C ASN A 136 -17.78 5.89 12.04
N ASN A 137 -16.75 6.23 11.27
CA ASN A 137 -16.80 6.18 9.82
C ASN A 137 -16.80 4.71 9.38
N VAL A 138 -17.96 4.26 8.88
CA VAL A 138 -18.15 2.87 8.41
C VAL A 138 -17.14 2.43 7.35
N ASN A 139 -16.58 3.39 6.60
CA ASN A 139 -15.58 3.14 5.55
C ASN A 139 -14.14 3.11 6.07
N ASP A 140 -13.87 3.51 7.32
CA ASP A 140 -12.53 3.53 7.90
C ASP A 140 -12.08 2.13 8.40
N GLY A 141 -13.01 1.17 8.42
CA GLY A 141 -12.72 -0.25 8.64
C GLY A 141 -12.43 -0.64 10.09
N ILE A 142 -12.32 0.32 11.02
CA ILE A 142 -12.17 0.07 12.46
C ILE A 142 -13.50 -0.47 13.00
N ARG A 143 -13.46 -1.63 13.66
CA ARG A 143 -14.67 -2.27 14.23
C ARG A 143 -14.51 -2.68 15.69
N LEU A 144 -13.30 -3.00 16.10
CA LEU A 144 -12.98 -3.26 17.50
C LEU A 144 -11.86 -2.31 17.89
N TYR A 145 -12.11 -1.54 18.94
CA TYR A 145 -11.10 -0.71 19.56
C TYR A 145 -11.22 -0.79 21.07
N ILE A 146 -10.14 -1.22 21.71
CA ILE A 146 -9.97 -1.18 23.16
C ILE A 146 -8.68 -0.36 23.38
N PRO A 147 -8.77 0.84 23.98
CA PRO A 147 -7.59 1.65 24.26
C PRO A 147 -6.70 0.95 25.29
N ALA A 148 -5.41 1.29 25.30
CA ALA A 148 -4.51 0.83 26.35
C ALA A 148 -4.98 1.37 27.71
N LYS A 149 -4.83 0.58 28.77
CA LYS A 149 -5.16 1.04 30.14
C LYS A 149 -4.16 2.08 30.65
N ASP A 150 -2.91 1.98 30.22
CA ASP A 150 -1.83 2.85 30.62
C ASP A 150 -0.73 2.91 29.54
N ASN A 151 0.39 3.56 29.86
CA ASN A 151 1.52 3.76 28.96
C ASN A 151 2.31 2.48 28.63
N SER A 152 2.01 1.33 29.25
CA SER A 152 2.63 0.04 28.90
C SER A 152 2.14 -0.49 27.56
N GLY A 153 0.94 -0.07 27.12
CA GLY A 153 0.27 -0.63 25.95
C GLY A 153 -0.55 -1.89 26.25
N ASP A 154 -0.66 -2.31 27.52
CA ASP A 154 -1.45 -3.47 27.92
C ASP A 154 -2.93 -3.31 27.55
N GLU A 155 -3.52 -4.42 27.09
CA GLU A 155 -4.91 -4.55 26.63
C GLU A 155 -5.30 -3.72 25.39
N PHE A 156 -4.35 -3.05 24.74
CA PHE A 156 -4.59 -2.38 23.47
C PHE A 156 -5.02 -3.38 22.38
N LEU A 157 -6.23 -3.23 21.86
CA LEU A 157 -6.76 -4.01 20.75
C LEU A 157 -7.32 -3.10 19.67
N LEU A 158 -6.74 -3.19 18.47
CA LEU A 158 -7.25 -2.52 17.28
C LEU A 158 -7.54 -3.56 16.19
N GLY A 159 -8.82 -3.75 15.88
CA GLY A 159 -9.32 -4.68 14.89
C GLY A 159 -9.91 -3.99 13.67
N PHE A 160 -9.35 -4.29 12.50
CA PHE A 160 -9.94 -3.93 11.21
C PHE A 160 -10.66 -5.15 10.62
N PHE A 161 -11.93 -5.02 10.22
CA PHE A 161 -12.57 -6.11 9.48
C PHE A 161 -12.19 -6.06 8.00
N ARG A 162 -11.78 -7.22 7.48
CA ARG A 162 -12.00 -7.56 6.07
C ARG A 162 -13.51 -7.67 5.84
N MET A 163 -13.94 -7.35 4.61
CA MET A 163 -15.30 -7.41 4.04
C MET A 163 -16.33 -8.13 4.93
N THR A 164 -17.42 -7.46 5.29
CA THR A 164 -18.52 -8.00 6.09
C THR A 164 -19.52 -8.79 5.24
N GLU A 165 -20.33 -9.65 5.87
CA GLU A 165 -21.38 -10.39 5.15
C GLU A 165 -22.44 -9.47 4.55
N ASN A 166 -22.65 -8.28 5.12
CA ASN A 166 -23.56 -7.27 4.57
C ASN A 166 -23.00 -6.63 3.30
N GLU A 167 -21.70 -6.31 3.28
CA GLU A 167 -21.03 -5.80 2.09
C GLU A 167 -20.99 -6.85 0.97
N VAL A 168 -20.79 -8.13 1.32
CA VAL A 168 -20.91 -9.22 0.36
C VAL A 168 -22.36 -9.39 -0.12
N ALA A 169 -23.36 -9.21 0.74
CA ALA A 169 -24.77 -9.27 0.32
C ALA A 169 -25.09 -8.19 -0.73
N VAL A 170 -24.57 -6.97 -0.58
CA VAL A 170 -24.74 -5.91 -1.61
C VAL A 170 -24.23 -6.37 -2.98
N LEU A 171 -23.09 -7.04 -3.04
CA LEU A 171 -22.58 -7.63 -4.29
C LEU A 171 -23.57 -8.66 -4.87
N PHE A 172 -24.09 -9.57 -4.04
CA PHE A 172 -25.03 -10.59 -4.51
C PHE A 172 -26.40 -10.03 -4.91
N GLU A 173 -26.84 -8.92 -4.33
CA GLU A 173 -28.06 -8.22 -4.78
C GLU A 173 -27.90 -7.68 -6.21
N GLU A 174 -26.73 -7.15 -6.58
CA GLU A 174 -26.45 -6.73 -7.97
C GLU A 174 -26.44 -7.94 -8.93
N ILE A 175 -25.92 -9.08 -8.48
CA ILE A 175 -25.97 -10.33 -9.25
C ILE A 175 -27.43 -10.78 -9.42
N LYS A 176 -28.25 -10.71 -8.38
CA LYS A 176 -29.68 -11.09 -8.42
C LYS A 176 -30.48 -10.20 -9.36
N LYS A 177 -30.16 -8.91 -9.45
CA LYS A 177 -30.77 -8.01 -10.45
C LYS A 177 -30.47 -8.46 -11.88
N THR A 178 -29.26 -8.96 -12.12
CA THR A 178 -28.81 -9.40 -13.45
C THR A 178 -29.28 -10.81 -13.78
N ILE A 179 -29.28 -11.70 -12.79
CA ILE A 179 -29.64 -13.12 -12.89
C ILE A 179 -30.56 -13.46 -11.69
N PRO A 180 -31.87 -13.18 -11.78
CA PRO A 180 -32.79 -13.37 -10.65
C PRO A 180 -32.89 -14.83 -10.18
N THR A 181 -32.74 -15.77 -11.11
CA THR A 181 -32.75 -17.22 -10.87
C THR A 181 -31.33 -17.77 -10.75
N PHE A 182 -30.47 -17.09 -9.99
CA PHE A 182 -29.11 -17.54 -9.75
C PHE A 182 -29.11 -18.77 -8.82
N GLU A 183 -29.19 -19.96 -9.43
CA GLU A 183 -29.15 -21.24 -8.74
C GLU A 183 -27.84 -21.97 -9.05
N THR A 184 -26.95 -22.07 -8.06
CA THR A 184 -25.71 -22.85 -8.16
C THR A 184 -25.78 -24.09 -7.28
N SER A 185 -25.19 -25.20 -7.75
CA SER A 185 -25.04 -26.42 -6.94
C SER A 185 -23.94 -26.28 -5.89
N PHE A 186 -22.93 -25.45 -6.14
CA PHE A 186 -21.76 -25.29 -5.28
C PHE A 186 -21.35 -23.82 -5.14
N PHE A 187 -20.94 -23.44 -3.94
CA PHE A 187 -20.42 -22.11 -3.62
C PHE A 187 -19.01 -22.25 -3.07
N MET A 188 -18.00 -21.89 -3.85
CA MET A 188 -16.60 -22.00 -3.44
C MET A 188 -16.08 -20.66 -2.90
N SER A 189 -15.62 -20.64 -1.65
CA SER A 189 -14.96 -19.47 -1.04
C SER A 189 -13.71 -19.88 -0.25
N ASP A 190 -13.00 -18.92 0.31
CA ASP A 190 -12.01 -19.20 1.34
C ASP A 190 -12.69 -19.69 2.63
N ASP A 191 -11.88 -19.94 3.67
CA ASP A 191 -12.34 -20.50 4.95
C ASP A 191 -13.19 -19.52 5.78
N THR A 192 -13.30 -18.24 5.37
CA THR A 192 -14.24 -17.35 6.06
C THR A 192 -15.69 -17.66 5.69
N ASN A 193 -16.59 -17.55 6.66
CA ASN A 193 -18.03 -17.67 6.41
C ASN A 193 -18.64 -16.39 5.86
N THR A 194 -17.94 -15.26 5.90
CA THR A 194 -18.45 -13.96 5.43
C THR A 194 -19.09 -14.04 4.04
N PHE A 195 -18.39 -14.65 3.07
CA PHE A 195 -18.87 -14.70 1.70
C PHE A 195 -20.10 -15.59 1.54
N PHE A 196 -20.09 -16.75 2.18
CA PHE A 196 -21.20 -17.69 2.12
C PHE A 196 -22.44 -17.16 2.87
N ASN A 197 -22.25 -16.52 4.02
CA ASN A 197 -23.34 -15.87 4.75
C ASN A 197 -23.97 -14.73 3.94
N GLY A 198 -23.15 -13.88 3.32
CA GLY A 198 -23.64 -12.81 2.44
C GLY A 198 -24.45 -13.35 1.26
N PHE A 199 -23.97 -14.43 0.63
CA PHE A 199 -24.73 -15.16 -0.40
C PHE A 199 -26.07 -15.70 0.13
N ARG A 200 -26.06 -16.36 1.29
CA ARG A 200 -27.27 -16.94 1.91
C ARG A 200 -28.29 -15.89 2.33
N LYS A 201 -27.87 -14.65 2.62
CA LYS A 201 -28.82 -13.53 2.88
C LYS A 201 -29.64 -13.18 1.64
N VAL A 202 -29.01 -13.19 0.47
CA VAL A 202 -29.66 -12.79 -0.79
C VAL A 202 -30.41 -13.96 -1.45
N PHE A 203 -29.87 -15.18 -1.29
CA PHE A 203 -30.40 -16.43 -1.82
C PHE A 203 -30.65 -17.49 -0.72
N PRO A 204 -31.59 -17.24 0.23
CA PRO A 204 -31.83 -18.12 1.37
C PRO A 204 -32.36 -19.51 0.97
N GLU A 205 -33.05 -19.59 -0.17
CA GLU A 205 -33.60 -20.85 -0.70
C GLU A 205 -32.59 -21.66 -1.52
N SER A 206 -31.39 -21.12 -1.80
CA SER A 206 -30.39 -21.81 -2.60
C SER A 206 -29.92 -23.10 -1.91
N ARG A 207 -29.88 -24.19 -2.67
CA ARG A 207 -29.37 -25.51 -2.21
C ARG A 207 -27.85 -25.65 -2.35
N ALA A 208 -27.15 -24.56 -2.68
CA ALA A 208 -25.72 -24.56 -2.91
C ALA A 208 -24.95 -25.09 -1.70
N LYS A 209 -24.05 -26.06 -1.93
CA LYS A 209 -23.13 -26.55 -0.91
C LYS A 209 -21.87 -25.70 -0.87
N LYS A 210 -21.47 -25.23 0.32
CA LYS A 210 -20.21 -24.51 0.50
C LYS A 210 -19.03 -25.46 0.25
N LEU A 211 -18.12 -25.05 -0.62
CA LEU A 211 -16.83 -25.69 -0.85
C LEU A 211 -15.70 -24.75 -0.42
N LEU A 212 -14.61 -25.33 0.07
CA LEU A 212 -13.38 -24.59 0.33
C LEU A 212 -12.53 -24.58 -0.94
N CYS A 213 -12.01 -23.40 -1.27
CA CYS A 213 -11.11 -23.23 -2.40
C CYS A 213 -9.79 -23.98 -2.17
N THR A 214 -9.44 -24.88 -3.08
CA THR A 214 -8.22 -25.71 -3.01
C THR A 214 -6.97 -24.86 -2.81
N PHE A 215 -6.83 -23.75 -3.54
CA PHE A 215 -5.71 -22.82 -3.39
C PHE A 215 -5.56 -22.28 -1.95
N HIS A 216 -6.67 -21.90 -1.32
CA HIS A 216 -6.65 -21.39 0.05
C HIS A 216 -6.30 -22.50 1.05
N ILE A 217 -6.77 -23.72 0.82
CA ILE A 217 -6.37 -24.90 1.61
C ILE A 217 -4.87 -25.15 1.45
N THR A 218 -4.34 -25.17 0.21
CA THR A 218 -2.91 -25.36 -0.05
C THR A 218 -2.07 -24.33 0.71
N GLN A 219 -2.42 -23.04 0.59
CA GLN A 219 -1.72 -21.98 1.31
C GLN A 219 -1.85 -22.08 2.83
N ALA A 220 -2.99 -22.53 3.35
CA ALA A 220 -3.17 -22.73 4.78
C ALA A 220 -2.25 -23.85 5.30
N VAL A 221 -2.22 -24.99 4.60
CA VAL A 221 -1.36 -26.13 4.92
C VAL A 221 0.13 -25.75 4.86
N GLU A 222 0.55 -25.01 3.84
CA GLU A 222 1.93 -24.52 3.73
C GLU A 222 2.32 -23.59 4.88
N ARG A 223 1.43 -22.66 5.27
CA ARG A 223 1.70 -21.76 6.40
C ARG A 223 1.76 -22.51 7.73
N TYR A 224 0.89 -23.51 7.92
CA TYR A 224 0.85 -24.33 9.12
C TYR A 224 2.12 -25.19 9.25
N THR A 225 2.51 -25.86 8.16
CA THR A 225 3.71 -26.73 8.12
C THR A 225 5.02 -25.97 8.31
N ARG A 226 5.09 -24.67 7.96
CA ARG A 226 6.24 -23.80 8.28
C ARG A 226 6.40 -23.56 9.79
N LYS A 227 5.30 -23.53 10.55
CA LYS A 227 5.31 -23.24 11.99
C LYS A 227 5.60 -24.49 12.84
N MET A 228 5.18 -25.67 12.39
CA MET A 228 5.32 -26.92 13.16
C MET A 228 6.24 -27.93 12.47
N LYS A 229 7.55 -27.78 12.70
CA LYS A 229 8.59 -28.64 12.11
C LYS A 229 8.38 -30.13 12.42
N GLN A 230 7.90 -30.46 13.63
CA GLN A 230 7.75 -31.83 14.12
C GLN A 230 6.69 -32.68 13.40
N VAL A 231 5.66 -32.06 12.81
CA VAL A 231 4.57 -32.75 12.09
C VAL A 231 4.55 -32.44 10.59
N LYS A 232 5.53 -31.66 10.12
CA LYS A 232 5.62 -31.18 8.73
C LYS A 232 5.54 -32.33 7.72
N GLU A 233 6.36 -33.37 7.89
CA GLU A 233 6.44 -34.48 6.94
C GLU A 233 5.13 -35.29 6.88
N ARG A 234 4.51 -35.55 8.04
CA ARG A 234 3.22 -36.27 8.12
C ARG A 234 2.09 -35.48 7.49
N VAL A 235 1.99 -34.17 7.75
CA VAL A 235 0.97 -33.30 7.17
C VAL A 235 1.16 -33.14 5.67
N GLN A 236 2.41 -32.99 5.20
CA GLN A 236 2.71 -32.92 3.77
C GLN A 236 2.40 -34.23 3.04
N LEU A 237 2.70 -35.38 3.66
CA LEU A 237 2.39 -36.70 3.09
C LEU A 237 0.87 -36.90 2.97
N PHE A 238 0.12 -36.62 4.05
CA PHE A 238 -1.34 -36.70 4.05
C PHE A 238 -1.97 -35.77 3.02
N TYR A 239 -1.47 -34.54 2.90
CA TYR A 239 -1.96 -33.58 1.91
C TYR A 239 -1.67 -34.01 0.47
N LYS A 240 -0.48 -34.57 0.19
CA LYS A 240 -0.17 -35.15 -1.12
C LYS A 240 -1.09 -36.32 -1.46
N GLN A 241 -1.40 -37.18 -0.48
CA GLN A 241 -2.37 -38.27 -0.66
C GLN A 241 -3.78 -37.74 -0.94
N LEU A 242 -4.22 -36.70 -0.23
CA LEU A 242 -5.50 -36.03 -0.50
C LEU A 242 -5.56 -35.45 -1.91
N LEU A 243 -4.52 -34.72 -2.36
CA LEU A 243 -4.47 -34.17 -3.72
C LEU A 243 -4.45 -35.27 -4.79
N ALA A 244 -3.82 -36.43 -4.52
CA ALA A 244 -3.83 -37.56 -5.43
C ALA A 244 -5.22 -38.22 -5.56
N ILE A 245 -6.07 -38.10 -4.53
CA ILE A 245 -7.46 -38.58 -4.53
C ILE A 245 -8.39 -37.58 -5.26
N PHE A 246 -8.03 -36.29 -5.27
CA PHE A 246 -8.78 -35.23 -5.95
C PHE A 246 -7.94 -34.64 -7.10
N PRO A 247 -7.83 -35.32 -8.25
CA PRO A 247 -7.07 -34.80 -9.39
C PRO A 247 -7.59 -33.43 -9.83
N GLU A 248 -6.67 -32.55 -10.23
CA GLU A 248 -6.88 -31.13 -10.58
C GLU A 248 -8.05 -30.88 -11.57
N GLU A 249 -8.45 -31.90 -12.32
CA GLU A 249 -9.51 -31.89 -13.33
C GLU A 249 -10.93 -31.72 -12.76
N LEU A 250 -11.16 -31.94 -11.45
CA LEU A 250 -12.49 -31.84 -10.86
C LEU A 250 -12.93 -30.42 -10.45
N CYS A 251 -12.01 -29.44 -10.38
CA CYS A 251 -12.34 -28.12 -9.80
C CYS A 251 -12.44 -26.97 -10.80
N LEU A 252 -11.76 -27.05 -11.96
CA LEU A 252 -11.79 -25.97 -12.97
C LEU A 252 -12.74 -26.26 -14.14
N GLU A 253 -12.75 -27.47 -14.69
CA GLU A 253 -13.52 -27.72 -15.92
C GLU A 253 -15.02 -27.96 -15.66
N ARG A 254 -15.40 -28.62 -14.55
CA ARG A 254 -16.82 -28.87 -14.25
C ARG A 254 -17.57 -27.67 -13.66
N CYS A 255 -16.90 -26.76 -12.96
CA CYS A 255 -17.56 -25.61 -12.34
C CYS A 255 -17.74 -24.43 -13.33
N CYS A 256 -16.95 -24.36 -14.40
CA CYS A 256 -17.08 -23.36 -15.46
C CYS A 256 -17.97 -23.80 -16.63
N GLN A 257 -18.30 -25.09 -16.78
CA GLN A 257 -19.09 -25.58 -17.92
C GLN A 257 -20.62 -25.41 -17.79
N SER A 258 -21.15 -24.93 -16.66
CA SER A 258 -22.60 -24.67 -16.50
C SER A 258 -23.04 -23.24 -16.82
N PHE A 259 -22.14 -22.34 -17.22
CA PHE A 259 -22.53 -21.05 -17.82
C PHE A 259 -22.75 -21.20 -19.33
N ARG A 260 -23.81 -21.90 -19.73
CA ARG A 260 -24.44 -21.62 -21.03
C ARG A 260 -25.51 -20.57 -20.79
N VAL A 261 -25.18 -19.33 -21.14
CA VAL A 261 -26.18 -18.29 -21.37
C VAL A 261 -27.01 -18.77 -22.57
N VAL A 262 -28.29 -19.07 -22.33
CA VAL A 262 -29.34 -19.02 -23.35
C VAL A 262 -30.07 -17.72 -23.13
#